data_AF-A0A0P1I829-F1
#
_entry.id   AF-A0A0P1I829-F1
#
_cell.length_a   1.000
_cell.length_b   1.000
_cell.length_c   1.000
_cell.angle_alpha   90.00
_cell.angle_beta   90.00
_cell.angle_gamma   90.00
#
_symmetry.space_group_name_H-M   'P 1'
#
loop_
_entity.id
_entity.type
_entity.pdbx_description
1 polymer ?
#
loop_
_entity_poly.entity_id
_entity_poly.type
_entity_poly.pdbx_seq_one_letter_code
_entity_poly.pdbx_strand_id
1 'polypeptide(L)' 'MGKPVNLNRYRKDKARAEKKARADQNAIKFGRSKAEKVEVKFDQDKQRRDVDNHELDE' A
#
# COMPACT_ATOMS: atom_id res chain seq x y z
N MET A 1 -39.50 -6.69 -4.00
CA MET A 1 -39.21 -8.13 -3.79
C MET A 1 -37.73 -8.38 -4.07
N GLY A 2 -36.93 -8.64 -3.02
CA GLY A 2 -35.48 -8.83 -3.15
C GLY A 2 -35.13 -10.24 -3.65
N LYS A 3 -34.26 -10.32 -4.65
CA LYS A 3 -33.76 -11.62 -5.16
C LYS A 3 -33.00 -12.35 -4.04
N PRO A 4 -33.17 -13.67 -3.87
CA PRO A 4 -32.42 -14.42 -2.87
C PRO A 4 -30.91 -14.34 -3.15
N VAL A 5 -30.16 -13.83 -2.19
CA VAL A 5 -28.69 -13.71 -2.29
C VAL A 5 -28.02 -14.94 -1.68
N ASN A 6 -27.12 -15.56 -2.45
CA ASN A 6 -26.37 -16.71 -1.97
C ASN A 6 -25.23 -16.25 -1.03
N LEU A 7 -25.48 -16.37 0.27
CA LEU A 7 -24.54 -16.01 1.33
C LEU A 7 -23.21 -16.79 1.26
N ASN A 8 -23.21 -18.02 0.75
CA ASN A 8 -21.98 -18.80 0.64
C ASN A 8 -21.04 -18.24 -0.44
N ARG A 9 -21.60 -17.77 -1.56
CA ARG A 9 -20.83 -17.09 -2.60
C ARG A 9 -20.26 -15.77 -2.07
N TYR A 10 -21.07 -14.97 -1.39
CA TYR A 10 -20.62 -13.71 -0.79
C TYR A 10 -19.48 -13.91 0.23
N ARG A 11 -19.60 -14.90 1.13
CA ARG A 11 -18.53 -15.21 2.10
C ARG A 11 -17.23 -15.63 1.42
N LYS A 12 -17.30 -16.43 0.34
CA LYS A 12 -16.12 -16.83 -0.45
C LYS A 12 -15.49 -15.62 -1.14
N ASP A 13 -16.31 -14.74 -1.70
CA ASP A 13 -15.83 -13.54 -2.40
C ASP A 13 -15.14 -12.58 -1.40
N LYS A 14 -15.74 -12.36 -0.22
CA LYS A 14 -15.14 -11.60 0.88
C LYS A 14 -13.79 -12.20 1.33
N ALA A 15 -13.74 -13.51 1.57
CA ALA A 15 -12.50 -14.18 1.99
C ALA A 15 -11.39 -14.08 0.93
N ARG A 16 -11.72 -14.16 -0.36
CA ARG A 16 -10.73 -13.96 -1.44
C ARG A 16 -10.24 -12.52 -1.49
N ALA A 17 -11.12 -11.54 -1.33
CA ALA A 17 -10.76 -10.13 -1.29
C ALA A 17 -9.82 -9.82 -0.12
N GLU A 18 -10.13 -10.31 1.08
CA GLU A 18 -9.27 -10.16 2.27
C GLU A 18 -7.89 -10.81 2.07
N LYS A 19 -7.85 -12.01 1.48
CA LYS A 19 -6.59 -12.70 1.16
C LYS A 19 -5.74 -11.89 0.17
N LYS A 20 -6.37 -11.30 -0.86
CA LYS A 20 -5.69 -10.45 -1.84
C LYS A 20 -5.11 -9.20 -1.19
N ALA A 21 -5.92 -8.47 -0.42
CA ALA A 21 -5.46 -7.28 0.31
C ALA A 21 -4.28 -7.59 1.24
N ARG A 22 -4.30 -8.73 1.94
CA ARG A 22 -3.17 -9.17 2.77
C ARG A 22 -1.93 -9.50 1.94
N ALA A 23 -2.08 -10.13 0.79
CA ALA A 23 -0.98 -10.43 -0.12
C ALA A 23 -0.32 -9.15 -0.64
N ASP A 24 -1.13 -8.15 -1.04
CA ASP A 24 -0.63 -6.86 -1.52
C ASP A 24 0.15 -6.11 -0.42
N GLN A 25 -0.38 -6.11 0.82
CA GLN A 25 0.33 -5.57 1.98
C GLN A 25 1.66 -6.27 2.23
N ASN A 26 1.70 -7.60 2.10
CA ASN A 26 2.94 -8.37 2.29
C ASN A 26 3.93 -8.15 1.15
N ALA A 27 3.48 -7.99 -0.09
CA ALA A 27 4.34 -7.63 -1.22
C ALA A 27 5.02 -6.27 -0.97
N ILE A 28 4.29 -5.30 -0.43
CA ILE A 28 4.86 -3.99 -0.07
C ILE A 28 5.84 -4.11 1.10
N LYS A 29 5.49 -4.84 2.16
CA LYS A 29 6.29 -4.97 3.39
C LYS A 29 7.56 -5.80 3.18
N PHE A 30 7.43 -6.92 2.47
CA PHE A 30 8.44 -7.97 2.38
C PHE A 30 8.97 -8.20 0.97
N GLY A 31 8.23 -7.80 -0.07
CA GLY A 31 8.63 -7.99 -1.48
C GLY A 31 9.60 -6.94 -2.01
N ARG A 32 9.76 -5.81 -1.31
CA ARG A 32 10.77 -4.80 -1.70
C ARG A 32 12.17 -5.29 -1.39
N SER A 33 13.00 -5.35 -2.43
CA SER A 33 14.44 -5.60 -2.34
C SER A 33 15.15 -4.48 -1.55
N LYS A 34 16.40 -4.74 -1.12
CA LYS A 34 17.20 -3.71 -0.43
C LYS A 34 17.44 -2.49 -1.32
N ALA A 35 17.64 -2.69 -2.63
CA ALA A 35 17.91 -1.61 -3.59
C ALA A 35 16.71 -0.65 -3.70
N GLU A 36 15.51 -1.18 -3.90
CA GLU A 36 14.28 -0.37 -3.99
C GLU A 36 14.00 0.41 -2.69
N LYS A 37 14.32 -0.17 -1.54
CA LYS A 37 14.19 0.53 -0.24
C LYS A 37 15.17 1.70 -0.13
N VAL A 38 16.38 1.59 -0.68
CA VAL A 38 17.39 2.64 -0.66
C VAL A 38 17.01 3.78 -1.61
N GLU A 39 16.54 3.45 -2.81
CA GLU A 39 16.07 4.42 -3.80
C GLU A 39 14.91 5.26 -3.25
N VAL A 40 13.87 4.61 -2.70
CA VAL A 40 12.74 5.32 -2.08
C VAL A 40 13.19 6.22 -0.92
N LYS A 41 14.15 5.77 -0.09
CA LYS A 41 14.70 6.61 0.98
C LYS A 41 15.45 7.82 0.43
N PHE A 42 16.29 7.62 -0.58
CA PHE A 42 17.03 8.70 -1.21
C PHE A 42 16.09 9.76 -1.80
N ASP A 43 15.03 9.32 -2.49
CA ASP A 43 14.01 10.22 -3.03
C ASP A 43 13.28 10.98 -1.92
N GLN A 44 12.91 10.30 -0.83
CA GLN A 44 12.28 10.93 0.33
C GLN A 44 13.21 11.96 1.00
N ASP A 45 14.49 11.63 1.16
CA ASP A 45 15.48 12.53 1.77
C ASP A 45 15.79 13.72 0.86
N LYS A 46 15.75 13.54 -0.46
CA LYS A 46 15.83 14.64 -1.42
C LYS A 46 14.62 15.56 -1.30
N GLN A 47 13.41 14.99 -1.35
CA GLN A 47 12.17 15.76 -1.21
C GLN A 47 12.10 16.52 0.12
N ARG A 48 12.52 15.91 1.23
CA ARG A 48 12.61 16.59 2.53
C ARG A 48 13.57 17.76 2.47
N ARG A 49 14.80 17.56 1.99
CA ARG A 49 15.78 18.65 1.84
C ARG A 49 15.28 19.76 0.93
N ASP A 50 14.59 19.41 -0.15
CA ASP A 50 14.02 20.40 -1.06
C ASP A 50 12.97 21.24 -0.33
N VAL A 51 12.05 20.62 0.42
CA VAL A 51 11.05 21.33 1.24
C VAL A 51 11.69 22.14 2.37
N ASP A 52 12.62 21.56 3.12
CA ASP A 52 13.32 22.24 4.23
C ASP A 52 14.10 23.46 3.73
N ASN A 53 14.73 23.38 2.54
CA ASN A 53 15.39 24.52 1.91
C ASN A 53 14.39 25.59 1.44
N HIS A 54 13.13 25.23 1.18
CA HIS A 54 12.05 26.17 0.89
C HIS A 54 11.40 26.76 2.15
N GLU A 55 11.64 26.19 3.34
CA GLU A 55 11.16 26.73 4.62
C GLU A 55 12.11 27.78 5.25
N LEU A 56 13.31 28.00 4.71
CA LEU A 56 14.23 29.04 5.17
C LEU A 56 13.94 30.40 4.49
N ASP A 57 12.77 30.98 4.77
CA ASP A 57 12.44 32.38 4.46
C ASP A 57 11.35 32.90 5.43
N GLU A 58 11.60 32.87 6.75
CA GLU A 58 10.94 33.74 7.76
C GLU A 58 11.92 34.20 8.85
#